data_AF-A0A2V2GIK2-F1
#
_entry.id   AF-A0A2V2GIK2-F1
#
_cell.length_a   1.000
_cell.length_b   1.000
_cell.length_c   1.000
_cell.angle_alpha   90.00
_cell.angle_beta   90.00
_cell.angle_gamma   90.00
#
_symmetry.space_group_name_H-M   'P 1'
#
loop_
_entity.id
_entity.type
_entity.pdbx_description
1 polymer ?
#
loop_
_entity_poly.entity_id
_entity_poly.type
_entity_poly.pdbx_seq_one_letter_code
_entity_poly.pdbx_strand_id
1 'polypeptide(L)'
;MELTRMQFDVLTALLERSGMSQRALQKKTGYSLGSVNKTLHELGDAGLVDGGAVSASGLDALEPYRVKRAVIIAAGFGSRLVPVTLNTPKPLVRVNGKRIIDGILDALLAACIEDIVIVRGYLSEQFDQLLYKYPMIRFIENPAYNEANNISSAMCARYLLSEAYVCEADLLISNPAIIKKYNYRSNFLGIKKDRTDDWCFDVVDGIITAQKVGGIDCYQEVGISYWDASDGRKLAEHLKAAYEMPGGKERYWDQVPFLIFRDEYKVDIRECYDDDIVEIDTFRELKAIDSTYDV
;
A
#
# COMPACT_ATOMS: atom_id res chain seq x y z
N MET A 1 -11.25 13.20 -19.48
CA MET A 1 -10.04 14.02 -19.60
C MET A 1 -8.99 13.41 -18.70
N GLU A 2 -7.76 13.21 -19.18
CA GLU A 2 -6.66 12.76 -18.32
C GLU A 2 -6.16 13.98 -17.53
N LEU A 3 -6.07 13.84 -16.20
CA LEU A 3 -5.57 14.91 -15.34
C LEU A 3 -4.05 14.94 -15.41
N THR A 4 -3.47 16.14 -15.39
CA THR A 4 -2.05 16.27 -15.03
C THR A 4 -1.87 15.91 -13.55
N ARG A 5 -0.65 15.50 -13.16
CA ARG A 5 -0.31 15.23 -11.76
C ARG A 5 -0.70 16.38 -10.82
N MET A 6 -0.42 17.61 -11.23
CA MET A 6 -0.72 18.80 -10.44
C MET A 6 -2.23 19.04 -10.29
N GLN A 7 -3.02 18.84 -11.35
CA GLN A 7 -4.47 18.91 -11.29
C GLN A 7 -5.04 17.83 -10.35
N PHE A 8 -4.53 16.60 -10.45
CA PHE A 8 -4.90 15.51 -9.55
C PHE A 8 -4.59 15.83 -8.09
N ASP A 9 -3.37 16.30 -7.79
CA ASP A 9 -2.94 16.62 -6.42
C ASP A 9 -3.75 17.80 -5.82
N VAL A 10 -4.11 18.80 -6.63
CA VAL A 10 -4.99 19.91 -6.18
C VAL A 10 -6.42 19.42 -5.95
N LEU A 11 -7.00 18.63 -6.85
CA LEU A 11 -8.36 18.09 -6.68
C LEU A 11 -8.46 17.20 -5.44
N THR A 12 -7.51 16.29 -5.24
CA THR A 12 -7.51 15.41 -4.07
C THR A 12 -7.30 16.18 -2.76
N ALA A 13 -6.47 17.22 -2.74
CA ALA A 13 -6.36 18.10 -1.58
C ALA A 13 -7.67 18.83 -1.24
N LEU A 14 -8.41 19.29 -2.26
CA LEU A 14 -9.73 19.90 -2.08
C LEU A 14 -10.81 18.91 -1.61
N LEU A 15 -10.68 17.62 -1.94
CA LEU A 15 -11.55 16.58 -1.39
C LEU A 15 -11.31 16.31 0.09
N GLU A 16 -10.06 16.36 0.56
CA GLU A 16 -9.76 16.24 1.98
C GLU A 16 -10.30 17.43 2.78
N ARG A 17 -10.26 18.64 2.19
CA ARG A 17 -10.79 19.85 2.80
C ARG A 17 -11.25 20.86 1.76
N SER A 18 -12.55 21.04 1.65
CA SER A 18 -13.15 22.09 0.81
C SER A 18 -12.77 23.50 1.29
N GLY A 19 -12.69 24.45 0.36
CA GLY A 19 -12.45 25.86 0.68
C GLY A 19 -11.03 26.16 1.15
N MET A 20 -10.04 25.31 0.83
CA MET A 20 -8.64 25.61 1.10
C MET A 20 -8.21 26.89 0.38
N SER A 21 -7.48 27.74 1.09
CA SER A 21 -6.80 28.87 0.46
C SER A 21 -5.67 28.35 -0.44
N GLN A 22 -5.25 29.18 -1.40
CA GLN A 22 -4.15 28.83 -2.31
C GLN A 22 -2.84 28.59 -1.56
N ARG A 23 -2.62 29.28 -0.43
CA ARG A 23 -1.49 29.02 0.47
C ARG A 23 -1.60 27.69 1.21
N ALA A 24 -2.81 27.27 1.58
CA ALA A 24 -3.02 25.96 2.19
C ALA A 24 -2.77 24.84 1.16
N LEU A 25 -3.24 25.00 -0.07
CA LEU A 25 -2.96 24.08 -1.18
C LEU A 25 -1.47 24.03 -1.51
N GLN A 26 -0.79 25.18 -1.53
CA GLN A 26 0.67 25.26 -1.69
C GLN A 26 1.40 24.40 -0.65
N LYS A 27 1.04 24.57 0.64
CA LYS A 27 1.63 23.80 1.74
C LYS A 27 1.33 22.30 1.61
N LYS A 28 0.11 21.94 1.21
CA LYS A 28 -0.34 20.54 1.11
C LYS A 28 0.28 19.80 -0.08
N THR A 29 0.41 20.47 -1.23
CA THR A 29 0.89 19.87 -2.49
C THR A 29 2.40 20.03 -2.70
N GLY A 30 3.04 20.98 -2.01
CA GLY A 30 4.46 21.30 -2.19
C GLY A 30 4.77 22.13 -3.44
N TYR A 31 3.77 22.44 -4.28
CA TYR A 31 3.97 23.24 -5.48
C TYR A 31 4.15 24.74 -5.19
N SER A 32 4.67 25.49 -6.15
CA SER A 32 4.76 26.96 -6.03
C SER A 32 3.36 27.59 -6.00
N LEU A 33 3.21 28.73 -5.32
CA LEU A 33 1.92 29.44 -5.26
C LEU A 33 1.42 29.84 -6.67
N GLY A 34 2.32 30.21 -7.57
CA GLY A 34 1.97 30.53 -8.96
C GLY A 34 1.43 29.32 -9.72
N SER A 35 2.05 28.16 -9.53
CA SER A 35 1.57 26.89 -10.10
C SER A 35 0.19 26.52 -9.57
N VAL A 36 -0.02 26.59 -8.25
CA VAL A 36 -1.33 26.34 -7.62
C VAL A 36 -2.41 27.27 -8.17
N ASN A 37 -2.12 28.58 -8.27
CA ASN A 37 -3.07 29.55 -8.82
C ASN A 37 -3.44 29.24 -10.27
N LYS A 38 -2.44 28.93 -11.11
CA LYS A 38 -2.66 28.57 -12.51
C LYS A 38 -3.53 27.31 -12.62
N THR A 39 -3.21 26.27 -11.85
CA THR A 39 -3.96 25.02 -11.86
C THR A 39 -5.40 25.19 -11.36
N LEU A 40 -5.63 26.00 -10.33
CA LEU A 40 -6.99 26.30 -9.88
C LEU A 40 -7.83 27.01 -10.96
N HIS A 41 -7.22 27.93 -11.70
CA HIS A 41 -7.89 28.58 -12.83
C HIS A 41 -8.24 27.57 -13.92
N GLU A 42 -7.28 26.72 -14.32
CA GLU A 42 -7.51 25.66 -15.32
C GLU A 42 -8.60 24.68 -14.89
N LEU A 43 -8.62 24.28 -13.61
CA LEU A 43 -9.65 23.40 -13.04
C LEU A 43 -11.02 24.09 -12.99
N GLY A 44 -11.06 25.39 -12.70
CA GLY A 44 -12.29 26.20 -12.73
C GLY A 44 -12.84 26.35 -14.15
N ASP A 45 -12.00 26.69 -15.12
CA ASP A 45 -12.37 26.79 -16.55
C ASP A 45 -12.90 25.46 -17.09
N ALA A 46 -12.33 24.34 -16.63
CA ALA A 46 -12.78 22.99 -16.96
C ALA A 46 -14.03 22.54 -16.19
N GLY A 47 -14.56 23.38 -15.28
CA GLY A 47 -15.74 23.08 -14.46
C GLY A 47 -15.51 21.99 -13.41
N LEU A 48 -14.25 21.66 -13.09
CA LEU A 48 -13.88 20.61 -12.12
C LEU A 48 -13.84 21.11 -10.68
N VAL A 49 -13.69 22.42 -10.50
CA VAL A 49 -13.72 23.11 -9.20
C VAL A 49 -14.72 24.25 -9.27
N ASP A 50 -15.61 24.33 -8.29
CA ASP A 50 -16.57 25.42 -8.13
C ASP A 50 -16.60 25.88 -6.67
N GLY A 51 -16.59 27.19 -6.43
CA GLY A 51 -16.61 27.76 -5.08
C GLY A 51 -15.49 27.29 -4.15
N GLY A 52 -14.35 26.82 -4.69
CA GLY A 52 -13.26 26.25 -3.89
C GLY A 52 -13.51 24.82 -3.40
N ALA A 53 -14.47 24.10 -3.99
CA ALA A 53 -14.73 22.68 -3.76
C ALA A 53 -14.68 21.92 -5.09
N VAL A 54 -14.45 20.61 -5.01
CA VAL A 54 -14.50 19.73 -6.19
C VAL A 54 -15.96 19.59 -6.65
N SER A 55 -16.22 19.83 -7.93
CA SER A 55 -17.56 19.70 -8.52
C SER A 55 -17.91 18.24 -8.79
N ALA A 56 -19.14 17.96 -9.22
CA ALA A 56 -19.53 16.62 -9.69
C ALA A 56 -18.65 16.15 -10.87
N SER A 57 -18.39 17.03 -11.85
CA SER A 57 -17.48 16.72 -12.97
C SER A 57 -16.03 16.53 -12.50
N GLY A 58 -15.62 17.23 -11.44
CA GLY A 58 -14.32 17.02 -10.79
C GLY A 58 -14.20 15.64 -10.14
N LEU A 59 -15.27 15.16 -9.50
CA LEU A 59 -15.35 13.78 -8.99
C LEU A 59 -15.28 12.76 -10.13
N ASP A 60 -16.05 12.97 -11.21
CA ASP A 60 -16.03 12.10 -12.38
C ASP A 60 -14.62 12.03 -13.03
N ALA A 61 -13.90 13.16 -13.04
CA ALA A 61 -12.53 13.23 -13.55
C ALA A 61 -11.52 12.45 -12.68
N LEU A 62 -11.83 12.23 -11.40
CA LEU A 62 -11.00 11.45 -10.47
C LEU A 62 -11.29 9.94 -10.51
N GLU A 63 -12.45 9.51 -11.00
CA GLU A 63 -12.83 8.09 -10.99
C GLU A 63 -11.87 7.12 -11.71
N PRO A 64 -11.15 7.51 -12.79
CA PRO A 64 -10.09 6.69 -13.38
C PRO A 64 -8.91 6.42 -12.44
N TYR A 65 -8.74 7.22 -11.39
CA TYR A 65 -7.67 7.10 -10.40
C TYR A 65 -8.13 6.44 -9.09
N ARG A 66 -9.40 6.02 -9.03
CA ARG A 66 -10.00 5.44 -7.82
C ARG A 66 -9.50 4.02 -7.60
N VAL A 67 -9.05 3.75 -6.38
CA VAL A 67 -8.72 2.39 -5.97
C VAL A 67 -9.99 1.54 -5.93
N LYS A 68 -9.97 0.39 -6.60
CA LYS A 68 -11.14 -0.50 -6.72
C LYS A 68 -11.15 -1.59 -5.65
N ARG A 69 -9.97 -2.05 -5.24
CA ARG A 69 -9.84 -3.15 -4.27
C ARG A 69 -8.53 -3.15 -3.50
N ALA A 70 -8.42 -4.05 -2.53
CA ALA A 70 -7.18 -4.37 -1.85
C ALA A 70 -6.95 -5.89 -1.78
N VAL A 71 -5.70 -6.29 -1.96
CA VAL A 71 -5.21 -7.65 -1.77
C VAL A 71 -4.23 -7.64 -0.60
N ILE A 72 -4.53 -8.39 0.46
CA ILE A 72 -3.70 -8.48 1.64
C ILE A 72 -3.00 -9.85 1.64
N ILE A 73 -1.67 -9.86 1.66
CA ILE A 73 -0.83 -11.06 1.71
C ILE A 73 -0.61 -11.45 3.17
N ALA A 74 -1.25 -12.53 3.60
CA ALA A 74 -1.32 -12.97 5.00
C ALA A 74 -1.02 -14.46 5.20
N ALA A 75 -0.41 -15.13 4.21
CA ALA A 75 -0.25 -16.58 4.21
C ALA A 75 0.96 -17.11 5.01
N GLY A 76 1.89 -16.23 5.38
CA GLY A 76 3.16 -16.58 6.01
C GLY A 76 3.03 -17.08 7.45
N PHE A 77 4.01 -17.88 7.88
CA PHE A 77 4.07 -18.46 9.23
C PHE A 77 4.39 -17.43 10.33
N GLY A 78 5.30 -16.48 10.07
CA GLY A 78 5.74 -15.50 11.07
C GLY A 78 6.65 -16.10 12.15
N SER A 79 7.66 -16.88 11.78
CA SER A 79 8.56 -17.61 12.71
C SER A 79 9.30 -16.71 13.69
N ARG A 80 9.60 -15.47 13.30
CA ARG A 80 10.32 -14.49 14.12
C ARG A 80 9.54 -13.99 15.33
N LEU A 81 8.23 -14.27 15.39
CA LEU A 81 7.33 -13.91 16.50
C LEU A 81 6.96 -15.10 17.41
N VAL A 82 7.59 -16.26 17.23
CA VAL A 82 7.43 -17.39 18.15
C VAL A 82 7.84 -16.94 19.58
N PRO A 83 7.07 -17.30 20.63
CA PRO A 83 6.02 -18.33 20.65
C PRO A 83 4.62 -17.85 20.26
N VAL A 84 4.39 -16.55 20.09
CA VAL A 84 3.05 -15.97 19.87
C VAL A 84 2.41 -16.55 18.60
N THR A 85 3.21 -16.74 17.55
CA THR A 85 2.72 -17.22 16.27
C THR A 85 2.47 -18.72 16.17
N LEU A 86 2.79 -19.52 17.20
CA LEU A 86 2.57 -20.98 17.16
C LEU A 86 1.09 -21.38 17.03
N ASN A 87 0.20 -20.55 17.59
CA ASN A 87 -1.24 -20.79 17.61
C ASN A 87 -2.04 -19.59 17.10
N THR A 88 -1.39 -18.59 16.49
CA THR A 88 -2.05 -17.37 16.02
C THR A 88 -1.29 -16.82 14.81
N PRO A 89 -1.90 -16.68 13.62
CA PRO A 89 -1.26 -16.00 12.50
C PRO A 89 -0.74 -14.62 12.92
N LYS A 90 0.46 -14.23 12.45
CA LYS A 90 1.05 -12.89 12.72
C LYS A 90 0.03 -11.75 12.56
N PRO A 91 -0.79 -11.69 11.49
CA PRO A 91 -1.78 -10.60 11.32
C PRO A 91 -2.87 -10.55 12.39
N LEU A 92 -3.15 -11.67 13.08
CA LEU A 92 -4.16 -11.78 14.14
C LEU A 92 -3.58 -11.59 15.54
N VAL A 93 -2.25 -11.45 15.67
CA VAL A 93 -1.60 -11.07 16.93
C VAL A 93 -2.13 -9.72 17.38
N ARG A 94 -2.33 -9.57 18.69
CA ARG A 94 -2.86 -8.34 19.28
C ARG A 94 -1.74 -7.45 19.78
N VAL A 95 -1.86 -6.16 19.55
CA VAL A 95 -0.99 -5.13 20.09
C VAL A 95 -1.89 -4.11 20.76
N ASN A 96 -1.70 -3.90 22.06
CA ASN A 96 -2.56 -3.07 22.91
C ASN A 96 -4.05 -3.44 22.73
N GLY A 97 -4.32 -4.76 22.67
CA GLY A 97 -5.68 -5.32 22.54
C GLY A 97 -6.28 -5.32 21.14
N LYS A 98 -5.65 -4.74 20.12
CA LYS A 98 -6.14 -4.72 18.72
C LYS A 98 -5.35 -5.67 17.83
N ARG A 99 -5.99 -6.38 16.90
CA ARG A 99 -5.26 -7.25 15.97
C ARG A 99 -4.47 -6.38 15.00
N ILE A 100 -3.26 -6.78 14.62
CA ILE A 100 -2.41 -6.01 13.68
C ILE A 100 -3.18 -5.69 12.40
N ILE A 101 -3.86 -6.68 11.81
CA ILE A 101 -4.62 -6.53 10.56
C ILE A 101 -5.83 -5.59 10.67
N ASP A 102 -6.35 -5.33 11.87
CA ASP A 102 -7.50 -4.42 12.03
C ASP A 102 -7.16 -3.01 11.55
N GLY A 103 -5.90 -2.58 11.69
CA GLY A 103 -5.45 -1.25 11.26
C GLY A 103 -5.59 -1.04 9.75
N ILE A 104 -5.09 -1.99 8.94
CA ILE A 104 -5.20 -1.90 7.47
C ILE A 104 -6.65 -2.05 7.00
N LEU A 105 -7.44 -2.94 7.60
CA LEU A 105 -8.84 -3.11 7.26
C LEU A 105 -9.67 -1.85 7.57
N ASP A 106 -9.47 -1.25 8.76
CA ASP A 106 -10.15 -0.02 9.14
C ASP A 106 -9.73 1.16 8.23
N ALA A 107 -8.45 1.25 7.87
CA ALA A 107 -7.95 2.30 6.96
C ALA A 107 -8.50 2.16 5.52
N LEU A 108 -8.59 0.93 5.00
CA LEU A 108 -9.20 0.66 3.69
C LEU A 108 -10.68 1.05 3.65
N LEU A 109 -11.45 0.69 4.68
CA LEU A 109 -12.86 1.07 4.78
C LEU A 109 -13.04 2.58 4.94
N ALA A 110 -12.19 3.25 5.72
CA ALA A 110 -12.20 4.71 5.84
C ALA A 110 -11.92 5.42 4.50
N ALA A 111 -11.16 4.78 3.61
CA ALA A 111 -10.91 5.25 2.25
C ALA A 111 -11.99 4.84 1.22
N CYS A 112 -13.11 4.24 1.67
CA CYS A 112 -14.19 3.70 0.82
C CYS A 112 -13.72 2.57 -0.14
N ILE A 113 -12.82 1.69 0.33
CA ILE A 113 -12.33 0.51 -0.40
C ILE A 113 -12.89 -0.74 0.28
N GLU A 114 -13.94 -1.31 -0.30
CA GLU A 114 -14.72 -2.40 0.32
C GLU A 114 -14.47 -3.78 -0.31
N ASP A 115 -13.99 -3.84 -1.57
CA ASP A 115 -13.55 -5.10 -2.19
C ASP A 115 -12.17 -5.47 -1.62
N ILE A 116 -12.17 -6.26 -0.56
CA ILE A 116 -10.95 -6.67 0.15
C ILE A 116 -10.79 -8.17 0.05
N VAL A 117 -9.61 -8.60 -0.40
CA VAL A 117 -9.25 -10.01 -0.53
C VAL A 117 -8.03 -10.29 0.33
N ILE A 118 -8.11 -11.32 1.17
CA ILE A 118 -7.00 -11.75 2.03
C ILE A 118 -6.50 -13.11 1.52
N VAL A 119 -5.23 -13.16 1.11
CA VAL A 119 -4.54 -14.39 0.74
C VAL A 119 -3.98 -15.01 2.01
N ARG A 120 -4.52 -16.17 2.40
CA ARG A 120 -4.20 -16.87 3.66
C ARG A 120 -3.58 -18.24 3.40
N GLY A 121 -2.90 -18.78 4.40
CA GLY A 121 -2.17 -20.04 4.32
C GLY A 121 -2.02 -20.64 5.71
N TYR A 122 -0.93 -20.33 6.41
CA TYR A 122 -0.74 -20.80 7.78
C TYR A 122 -1.92 -20.43 8.70
N LEU A 123 -2.50 -21.44 9.36
CA LEU A 123 -3.66 -21.30 10.26
C LEU A 123 -4.84 -20.51 9.63
N SER A 124 -5.11 -20.74 8.33
CA SER A 124 -6.07 -19.98 7.53
C SER A 124 -7.48 -19.87 8.14
N GLU A 125 -7.98 -20.92 8.77
CA GLU A 125 -9.30 -20.95 9.44
C GLU A 125 -9.43 -19.87 10.54
N GLN A 126 -8.32 -19.47 11.18
CA GLN A 126 -8.38 -18.44 12.22
C GLN A 126 -8.79 -17.08 11.68
N PHE A 127 -8.61 -16.81 10.38
CA PHE A 127 -9.03 -15.56 9.76
C PHE A 127 -10.55 -15.42 9.66
N ASP A 128 -11.34 -16.50 9.79
CA ASP A 128 -12.81 -16.44 9.73
C ASP A 128 -13.39 -15.52 10.81
N GLN A 129 -12.68 -15.35 11.94
CA GLN A 129 -13.07 -14.39 12.99
C GLN A 129 -13.07 -12.92 12.53
N LEU A 130 -12.42 -12.60 11.41
CA LEU A 130 -12.46 -11.25 10.83
C LEU A 130 -13.85 -10.93 10.27
N LEU A 131 -14.58 -11.94 9.78
CA LEU A 131 -15.90 -11.77 9.16
C LEU A 131 -16.95 -11.19 10.12
N TYR A 132 -16.77 -11.33 11.44
CA TYR A 132 -17.66 -10.72 12.43
C TYR A 132 -17.65 -9.18 12.37
N LYS A 133 -16.48 -8.57 12.13
CA LYS A 133 -16.33 -7.12 12.01
C LYS A 133 -16.32 -6.68 10.53
N TYR A 134 -15.81 -7.53 9.64
CA TYR A 134 -15.58 -7.22 8.24
C TYR A 134 -16.26 -8.26 7.33
N PRO A 135 -17.60 -8.29 7.26
CA PRO A 135 -18.32 -9.32 6.52
C PRO A 135 -18.13 -9.26 5.00
N MET A 136 -17.55 -8.16 4.47
CA MET A 136 -17.30 -7.95 3.04
C MET A 136 -16.00 -8.60 2.54
N ILE A 137 -15.08 -9.01 3.42
CA ILE A 137 -13.80 -9.56 2.99
C ILE A 137 -13.98 -10.94 2.34
N ARG A 138 -13.11 -11.27 1.40
CA ARG A 138 -13.05 -12.59 0.76
C ARG A 138 -11.69 -13.22 1.00
N PHE A 139 -11.65 -14.54 1.06
CA PHE A 139 -10.41 -15.29 1.25
C PHE A 139 -9.95 -15.97 -0.04
N ILE A 140 -8.63 -16.04 -0.22
CA ILE A 140 -7.97 -16.91 -1.19
C ILE A 140 -6.98 -17.77 -0.43
N GLU A 141 -7.01 -19.08 -0.63
CA GLU A 141 -6.02 -20.00 -0.05
C GLU A 141 -4.75 -20.02 -0.90
N ASN A 142 -3.60 -19.87 -0.26
CA ASN A 142 -2.29 -20.19 -0.84
C ASN A 142 -1.83 -21.57 -0.34
N PRO A 143 -2.01 -22.64 -1.11
CA PRO A 143 -1.57 -23.97 -0.71
C PRO A 143 -0.04 -24.13 -0.70
N ALA A 144 0.70 -23.24 -1.37
CA ALA A 144 2.16 -23.28 -1.48
C ALA A 144 2.88 -22.40 -0.44
N TYR A 145 2.17 -21.89 0.58
CA TYR A 145 2.70 -20.95 1.57
C TYR A 145 3.95 -21.44 2.33
N ASN A 146 4.15 -22.76 2.42
CA ASN A 146 5.27 -23.42 3.08
C ASN A 146 6.33 -23.96 2.11
N GLU A 147 6.09 -23.89 0.80
CA GLU A 147 6.97 -24.40 -0.26
C GLU A 147 7.59 -23.27 -1.09
N ALA A 148 7.03 -22.07 -1.01
CA ALA A 148 7.45 -20.90 -1.76
C ALA A 148 7.37 -19.66 -0.87
N ASN A 149 8.15 -18.65 -1.23
CA ASN A 149 8.12 -17.33 -0.62
C ASN A 149 6.84 -16.57 -1.06
N ASN A 150 6.69 -15.31 -0.64
CA ASN A 150 5.42 -14.57 -0.76
C ASN A 150 4.95 -14.32 -2.22
N ILE A 151 5.81 -14.55 -3.23
CA ILE A 151 5.42 -14.59 -4.65
C ILE A 151 4.29 -15.60 -4.92
N SER A 152 4.24 -16.72 -4.18
CA SER A 152 3.16 -17.70 -4.28
C SER A 152 1.80 -17.11 -3.88
N SER A 153 1.78 -16.26 -2.85
CA SER A 153 0.57 -15.55 -2.42
C SER A 153 0.11 -14.55 -3.48
N ALA A 154 1.05 -13.78 -4.05
CA ALA A 154 0.74 -12.87 -5.14
C ALA A 154 0.25 -13.62 -6.39
N MET A 155 0.81 -14.80 -6.70
CA MET A 155 0.36 -15.68 -7.78
C MET A 155 -1.09 -16.12 -7.63
N CYS A 156 -1.52 -16.48 -6.41
CA CYS A 156 -2.92 -16.85 -6.13
C CYS A 156 -3.90 -15.70 -6.40
N ALA A 157 -3.48 -14.45 -6.22
CA ALA A 157 -4.31 -13.26 -6.39
C ALA A 157 -3.95 -12.42 -7.63
N ARG A 158 -3.08 -12.91 -8.53
CA ARG A 158 -2.43 -12.09 -9.57
C ARG A 158 -3.40 -11.35 -10.49
N TYR A 159 -4.56 -11.93 -10.76
CA TYR A 159 -5.60 -11.31 -11.59
C TYR A 159 -6.41 -10.21 -10.88
N LEU A 160 -6.15 -9.98 -9.60
CA LEU A 160 -6.81 -8.97 -8.77
C LEU A 160 -5.92 -7.75 -8.50
N LEU A 161 -4.69 -7.70 -9.04
CA LEU A 161 -3.74 -6.64 -8.73
C LEU A 161 -3.95 -5.35 -9.55
N SER A 162 -4.92 -5.33 -10.47
CA SER A 162 -5.26 -4.14 -11.27
C SER A 162 -6.16 -3.18 -10.48
N GLU A 163 -5.78 -1.90 -10.46
CA GLU A 163 -6.44 -0.82 -9.69
C GLU A 163 -6.57 -1.16 -8.19
N ALA A 164 -5.53 -1.80 -7.63
CA ALA A 164 -5.58 -2.44 -6.33
C ALA A 164 -4.44 -1.98 -5.42
N TYR A 165 -4.74 -1.89 -4.12
CA TYR A 165 -3.69 -1.99 -3.11
C TYR A 165 -3.20 -3.43 -3.00
N VAL A 166 -1.90 -3.61 -2.81
CA VAL A 166 -1.27 -4.86 -2.34
C VAL A 166 -0.59 -4.55 -1.02
N CYS A 167 -1.00 -5.23 0.04
CA CYS A 167 -0.56 -4.96 1.40
C CYS A 167 -0.01 -6.23 2.05
N GLU A 168 1.09 -6.10 2.76
CA GLU A 168 1.52 -7.07 3.75
C GLU A 168 0.67 -6.93 5.02
N ALA A 169 0.45 -8.05 5.71
CA ALA A 169 -0.57 -8.16 6.75
C ALA A 169 -0.03 -7.92 8.17
N ASP A 170 1.25 -7.61 8.30
CA ASP A 170 2.00 -7.49 9.55
C ASP A 170 2.41 -6.06 9.90
N LEU A 171 1.68 -5.10 9.34
CA LEU A 171 1.90 -3.68 9.52
C LEU A 171 0.93 -3.10 10.56
N LEU A 172 1.48 -2.55 11.65
CA LEU A 172 0.72 -1.81 12.65
C LEU A 172 0.52 -0.37 12.16
N ILE A 173 -0.68 -0.07 11.68
CA ILE A 173 -1.02 1.28 11.18
C ILE A 173 -1.49 2.18 12.32
N SER A 174 -0.79 3.29 12.50
CA SER A 174 -1.12 4.36 13.43
C SER A 174 -1.85 5.52 12.75
N ASN A 175 -1.51 5.82 11.50
CA ASN A 175 -2.16 6.85 10.69
C ASN A 175 -2.94 6.25 9.51
N PRO A 176 -4.28 6.17 9.56
CA PRO A 176 -5.07 5.59 8.47
C PRO A 176 -5.03 6.42 7.17
N ALA A 177 -4.62 7.70 7.23
CA ALA A 177 -4.57 8.58 6.05
C ALA A 177 -3.48 8.20 5.03
N ILE A 178 -2.59 7.26 5.37
CA ILE A 178 -1.65 6.68 4.40
C ILE A 178 -2.38 5.85 3.34
N ILE A 179 -3.58 5.34 3.62
CA ILE A 179 -4.43 4.70 2.62
C ILE A 179 -5.26 5.77 1.92
N LYS A 180 -5.09 5.90 0.61
CA LYS A 180 -5.75 6.94 -0.19
C LYS A 180 -6.80 6.34 -1.10
N LYS A 181 -7.95 7.00 -1.19
CA LYS A 181 -9.05 6.64 -2.10
C LYS A 181 -8.67 6.76 -3.58
N TYR A 182 -7.80 7.72 -3.91
CA TYR A 182 -7.34 8.00 -5.27
C TYR A 182 -5.82 7.99 -5.33
N ASN A 183 -5.25 7.40 -6.37
CA ASN A 183 -3.81 7.38 -6.63
C ASN A 183 -3.54 7.72 -8.10
N TYR A 184 -2.64 8.67 -8.35
CA TYR A 184 -2.33 9.14 -9.71
C TYR A 184 -1.76 8.03 -10.61
N ARG A 185 -1.00 7.11 -10.02
CA ARG A 185 -0.26 6.04 -10.69
C ARG A 185 0.19 5.00 -9.67
N SER A 186 0.73 3.89 -10.18
CA SER A 186 1.39 2.89 -9.35
C SER A 186 2.42 3.52 -8.42
N ASN A 187 2.37 3.15 -7.14
CA ASN A 187 3.28 3.66 -6.13
C ASN A 187 3.55 2.63 -5.01
N PHE A 188 4.64 2.81 -4.30
CA PHE A 188 5.01 2.00 -3.14
C PHE A 188 5.28 2.90 -1.94
N LEU A 189 4.86 2.51 -0.73
CA LEU A 189 5.20 3.25 0.47
C LEU A 189 6.67 3.09 0.85
N GLY A 190 7.29 4.16 1.29
CA GLY A 190 8.59 4.06 1.93
C GLY A 190 8.87 5.20 2.90
N ILE A 191 9.73 4.92 3.87
CA ILE A 191 10.16 5.88 4.88
C ILE A 191 11.54 6.38 4.50
N LYS A 192 11.72 7.69 4.33
CA LYS A 192 13.05 8.24 4.06
C LYS A 192 13.98 7.98 5.25
N LYS A 193 15.13 7.37 5.00
CA LYS A 193 16.15 7.05 6.02
C LYS A 193 17.53 7.54 5.58
N ASP A 194 18.26 8.11 6.53
CA ASP A 194 19.70 8.37 6.36
C ASP A 194 20.46 7.06 6.17
N ARG A 195 20.06 6.01 6.90
CA ARG A 195 20.56 4.64 6.73
C ARG A 195 19.50 3.62 7.14
N THR A 196 19.43 2.51 6.41
CA THR A 196 18.74 1.29 6.84
C THR A 196 19.58 0.08 6.48
N ASP A 197 19.41 -1.00 7.23
CA ASP A 197 19.99 -2.31 6.94
C ASP A 197 18.93 -3.28 6.34
N ASP A 198 17.70 -2.78 6.12
CA ASP A 198 16.55 -3.51 5.58
C ASP A 198 16.36 -3.28 4.06
N TRP A 199 15.33 -3.88 3.47
CA TRP A 199 14.90 -3.60 2.10
C TRP A 199 14.60 -2.12 1.90
N CYS A 200 15.15 -1.56 0.84
CA CYS A 200 15.03 -0.15 0.52
C CYS A 200 15.06 0.13 -0.97
N PHE A 201 14.56 1.30 -1.32
CA PHE A 201 14.52 1.83 -2.66
C PHE A 201 15.50 2.99 -2.87
N ASP A 202 16.20 2.94 -4.01
CA ASP A 202 16.82 4.12 -4.59
C ASP A 202 15.78 4.87 -5.43
N VAL A 203 15.69 6.19 -5.24
CA VAL A 203 14.67 7.03 -5.87
C VAL A 203 15.31 8.18 -6.63
N VAL A 204 14.87 8.42 -7.86
CA VAL A 204 15.24 9.59 -8.67
C VAL A 204 13.96 10.29 -9.14
N ASP A 205 13.84 11.58 -8.85
CA ASP A 205 12.67 12.41 -9.22
C ASP A 205 11.31 11.79 -8.79
N GLY A 206 11.28 11.16 -7.62
CA GLY A 206 10.10 10.50 -7.07
C GLY A 206 9.78 9.13 -7.68
N ILE A 207 10.62 8.60 -8.58
CA ILE A 207 10.48 7.28 -9.19
C ILE A 207 11.43 6.28 -8.54
N ILE A 208 10.94 5.10 -8.20
CA ILE A 208 11.78 3.99 -7.72
C ILE A 208 12.63 3.46 -8.88
N THR A 209 13.94 3.38 -8.68
CA THR A 209 14.92 3.00 -9.72
C THR A 209 15.71 1.72 -9.40
N ALA A 210 15.77 1.34 -8.13
CA ALA A 210 16.33 0.07 -7.68
C ALA A 210 15.72 -0.33 -6.33
N GLN A 211 15.64 -1.63 -6.09
CA GLN A 211 15.36 -2.24 -4.79
C GLN A 211 16.60 -3.03 -4.36
N LYS A 212 16.99 -2.90 -3.09
CA LYS A 212 18.17 -3.59 -2.51
C LYS A 212 18.01 -3.77 -1.01
N VAL A 213 18.88 -4.58 -0.42
CA VAL A 213 19.00 -4.69 1.04
C VAL A 213 20.10 -3.74 1.51
N GLY A 214 19.77 -2.88 2.45
CA GLY A 214 20.66 -1.91 3.04
C GLY A 214 20.97 -0.72 2.13
N GLY A 215 21.04 0.46 2.72
CA GLY A 215 21.31 1.68 1.96
C GLY A 215 21.55 2.89 2.84
N ILE A 216 22.14 3.92 2.22
CA ILE A 216 22.31 5.27 2.79
C ILE A 216 21.48 6.21 1.93
N ASP A 217 20.84 7.20 2.55
CA ASP A 217 20.01 8.21 1.88
C ASP A 217 18.94 7.59 0.96
N CYS A 218 18.26 6.57 1.45
CA CYS A 218 17.30 5.75 0.69
C CYS A 218 15.91 5.77 1.33
N TYR A 219 14.94 5.13 0.70
CA TYR A 219 13.62 4.91 1.29
C TYR A 219 13.52 3.47 1.77
N GLN A 220 13.39 3.24 3.07
CA GLN A 220 13.07 1.91 3.59
C GLN A 220 11.70 1.49 3.06
N GLU A 221 11.61 0.26 2.56
CA GLU A 221 10.39 -0.31 2.01
C GLU A 221 9.35 -0.51 3.12
N VAL A 222 8.11 -0.19 2.81
CA VAL A 222 6.96 -0.47 3.69
C VAL A 222 5.93 -1.19 2.84
N GLY A 223 5.56 -2.41 3.21
CA GLY A 223 4.76 -3.37 2.43
C GLY A 223 3.33 -2.96 2.05
N ILE A 224 3.11 -1.75 1.53
CA ILE A 224 1.86 -1.22 0.99
C ILE A 224 2.16 -0.56 -0.34
N SER A 225 1.57 -1.08 -1.39
CA SER A 225 1.71 -0.57 -2.75
C SER A 225 0.37 -0.44 -3.43
N TYR A 226 0.25 0.50 -4.37
CA TYR A 226 -0.89 0.61 -5.27
C TYR A 226 -0.43 0.33 -6.70
N TRP A 227 -1.25 -0.40 -7.45
CA TRP A 227 -1.00 -0.75 -8.85
C TRP A 227 -2.14 -0.25 -9.71
N ASP A 228 -1.83 0.61 -10.69
CA ASP A 228 -2.85 1.11 -11.60
C ASP A 228 -3.36 0.03 -12.56
N ALA A 229 -4.30 0.41 -13.42
CA ALA A 229 -4.93 -0.51 -14.34
C ALA A 229 -3.91 -1.21 -15.27
N SER A 230 -2.94 -0.47 -15.79
CA SER A 230 -1.95 -0.96 -16.75
C SER A 230 -0.90 -1.84 -16.05
N ASP A 231 -0.28 -1.32 -15.00
CA ASP A 231 0.78 -2.04 -14.30
C ASP A 231 0.27 -3.26 -13.56
N GLY A 232 -0.94 -3.21 -12.97
CA GLY A 232 -1.50 -4.39 -12.30
C GLY A 232 -1.83 -5.54 -13.26
N ARG A 233 -2.26 -5.26 -14.50
CA ARG A 233 -2.44 -6.29 -15.54
C ARG A 233 -1.10 -6.88 -15.99
N LYS A 234 -0.10 -6.03 -16.15
CA LYS A 234 1.26 -6.44 -16.51
C LYS A 234 1.89 -7.30 -15.42
N LEU A 235 1.74 -6.87 -14.17
CA LEU A 235 2.23 -7.58 -12.98
C LEU A 235 1.62 -8.97 -12.88
N ALA A 236 0.35 -9.16 -13.25
CA ALA A 236 -0.29 -10.47 -13.28
C ALA A 236 0.43 -11.49 -14.18
N GLU A 237 0.96 -11.04 -15.32
CA GLU A 237 1.70 -11.88 -16.26
C GLU A 237 3.17 -12.01 -15.87
N HIS A 238 3.77 -10.94 -15.35
CA HIS A 238 5.16 -10.94 -14.89
C HIS A 238 5.36 -11.81 -13.64
N LEU A 239 4.39 -11.84 -12.72
CA LEU A 239 4.38 -12.75 -11.59
C LEU A 239 4.43 -14.20 -12.07
N LYS A 240 3.62 -14.56 -13.07
CA LYS A 240 3.62 -15.91 -13.64
C LYS A 240 4.98 -16.24 -14.26
N ALA A 241 5.51 -15.36 -15.10
CA ALA A 241 6.81 -15.55 -15.73
C ALA A 241 7.93 -15.70 -14.69
N ALA A 242 7.98 -14.82 -13.69
CA ALA A 242 8.98 -14.86 -12.61
C ALA A 242 8.87 -16.12 -11.75
N TYR A 243 7.65 -16.56 -11.44
CA TYR A 243 7.40 -17.75 -10.62
C TYR A 243 7.83 -19.05 -11.34
N GLU A 244 7.69 -19.10 -12.66
CA GLU A 244 8.06 -20.26 -13.49
C GLU A 244 9.56 -20.34 -13.81
N MET A 245 10.34 -19.27 -13.53
CA MET A 245 11.79 -19.27 -13.68
C MET A 245 12.49 -20.19 -12.65
N PRO A 246 13.70 -20.70 -12.96
CA PRO A 246 14.54 -21.35 -11.95
C PRO A 246 14.80 -20.42 -10.75
N GLY A 247 14.53 -20.90 -9.55
CA GLY A 247 14.63 -20.09 -8.33
C GLY A 247 13.49 -19.06 -8.15
N GLY A 248 12.44 -19.14 -8.97
CA GLY A 248 11.31 -18.21 -8.95
C GLY A 248 10.45 -18.32 -7.70
N LYS A 249 10.32 -19.52 -7.13
CA LYS A 249 9.50 -19.78 -5.93
C LYS A 249 10.08 -19.16 -4.66
N GLU A 250 11.38 -18.93 -4.62
CA GLU A 250 12.11 -18.38 -3.47
C GLU A 250 12.06 -16.84 -3.42
N ARG A 251 11.50 -16.19 -4.45
CA ARG A 251 11.48 -14.73 -4.58
C ARG A 251 10.35 -14.06 -3.82
N TYR A 252 10.56 -12.80 -3.47
CA TYR A 252 9.47 -11.94 -3.05
C TYR A 252 8.72 -11.40 -4.26
N TRP A 253 7.41 -11.13 -4.12
CA TRP A 253 6.57 -10.70 -5.24
C TRP A 253 6.94 -9.31 -5.75
N ASP A 254 7.34 -8.40 -4.85
CA ASP A 254 7.78 -7.02 -5.09
C ASP A 254 9.10 -6.97 -5.88
N GLN A 255 9.94 -8.01 -5.80
CA GLN A 255 11.12 -8.14 -6.66
C GLN A 255 10.76 -8.26 -8.14
N VAL A 256 9.55 -8.69 -8.50
CA VAL A 256 9.12 -8.82 -9.89
C VAL A 256 9.16 -7.48 -10.63
N PRO A 257 8.46 -6.42 -10.16
CA PRO A 257 8.51 -5.11 -10.79
C PRO A 257 9.82 -4.34 -10.55
N PHE A 258 10.57 -4.61 -9.47
CA PHE A 258 11.74 -3.78 -9.12
C PHE A 258 13.11 -4.38 -9.44
N LEU A 259 13.19 -5.70 -9.65
CA LEU A 259 14.44 -6.40 -9.94
C LEU A 259 14.37 -7.15 -11.27
N ILE A 260 13.31 -7.92 -11.51
CA ILE A 260 13.24 -8.84 -12.67
C ILE A 260 12.83 -8.12 -13.94
N PHE A 261 11.78 -7.29 -13.86
CA PHE A 261 11.20 -6.56 -15.00
C PHE A 261 11.29 -5.04 -14.80
N ARG A 262 12.32 -4.58 -14.08
CA ARG A 262 12.51 -3.16 -13.68
C ARG A 262 12.29 -2.14 -14.78
N ASP A 263 12.74 -2.44 -15.99
CA ASP A 263 12.70 -1.49 -17.12
C ASP A 263 11.29 -1.34 -17.71
N GLU A 264 10.34 -2.15 -17.26
CA GLU A 264 8.94 -2.12 -17.70
C GLU A 264 8.01 -1.37 -16.73
N TYR A 265 8.51 -0.91 -15.58
CA TYR A 265 7.69 -0.24 -14.56
C TYR A 265 8.17 1.18 -14.28
N LYS A 266 7.21 2.06 -14.01
CA LYS A 266 7.47 3.43 -13.54
C LYS A 266 6.62 3.70 -12.29
N VAL A 267 7.10 3.18 -11.17
CA VAL A 267 6.43 3.24 -9.87
C VAL A 267 6.95 4.43 -9.07
N ASP A 268 6.03 5.23 -8.54
CA ASP A 268 6.40 6.34 -7.67
C ASP A 268 6.73 5.84 -6.26
N ILE A 269 7.69 6.50 -5.60
CA ILE A 269 7.74 6.42 -4.14
C ILE A 269 6.61 7.30 -3.56
N ARG A 270 5.92 6.79 -2.54
CA ARG A 270 4.97 7.55 -1.74
C ARG A 270 5.46 7.56 -0.30
N GLU A 271 5.96 8.71 0.13
CA GLU A 271 6.56 8.84 1.45
C GLU A 271 5.51 8.63 2.56
N CYS A 272 5.94 7.91 3.61
CA CYS A 272 5.29 7.82 4.91
C CYS A 272 6.36 7.96 6.01
N TYR A 273 5.92 8.07 7.25
CA TYR A 273 6.80 8.33 8.40
C TYR A 273 6.71 7.21 9.44
N ASP A 274 7.73 7.11 10.29
CA ASP A 274 7.77 6.12 11.38
C ASP A 274 6.53 6.18 12.31
N ASP A 275 5.96 7.38 12.50
CA ASP A 275 4.74 7.57 13.30
C ASP A 275 3.46 7.11 12.59
N ASP A 276 3.50 6.87 11.28
CA ASP A 276 2.34 6.45 10.50
C ASP A 276 2.12 4.94 10.60
N ILE A 277 3.20 4.16 10.59
CA ILE A 277 3.17 2.72 10.41
C ILE A 277 4.45 2.08 10.94
N VAL A 278 4.30 0.94 11.63
CA VAL A 278 5.42 0.16 12.17
C VAL A 278 5.25 -1.30 11.75
N GLU A 279 6.30 -1.88 11.19
CA GLU A 279 6.39 -3.32 11.01
C GLU A 279 6.84 -3.98 12.31
N ILE A 280 6.13 -5.02 12.75
CA ILE A 280 6.51 -5.78 13.94
C ILE A 280 7.14 -7.07 13.48
N ASP A 281 8.45 -7.16 13.57
CA ASP A 281 9.20 -8.13 12.82
C ASP A 281 9.76 -9.25 13.70
N THR A 282 9.95 -8.95 14.98
CA THR A 282 10.42 -9.90 15.99
C THR A 282 9.55 -9.92 17.24
N PHE A 283 9.59 -11.03 17.99
CA PHE A 283 8.95 -11.08 19.31
C PHE A 283 9.52 -10.02 20.27
N ARG A 284 10.79 -9.63 20.11
CA ARG A 284 11.42 -8.57 20.91
C ARG A 284 10.80 -7.21 20.65
N GLU A 285 10.54 -6.86 19.39
CA GLU A 285 9.84 -5.61 19.04
C GLU A 285 8.41 -5.61 19.55
N LEU A 286 7.69 -6.73 19.43
CA LEU A 286 6.34 -6.86 19.99
C LEU A 286 6.32 -6.55 21.49
N LYS A 287 7.27 -7.12 22.26
CA LYS A 287 7.42 -6.84 23.70
C LYS A 287 7.76 -5.39 24.00
N ALA A 288 8.54 -4.74 23.15
CA ALA A 288 8.89 -3.33 23.32
C ALA A 288 7.68 -2.40 23.11
N ILE A 289 6.71 -2.82 22.29
CA ILE A 289 5.49 -2.05 21.99
C ILE A 289 4.36 -2.36 22.98
N ASP A 290 4.24 -3.61 23.43
CA ASP A 290 3.18 -4.08 24.32
C ASP A 290 3.75 -4.95 25.44
N SER A 291 3.77 -4.38 26.66
CA SER A 291 4.31 -5.02 27.85
C SER A 291 3.48 -6.20 28.36
N THR A 292 2.29 -6.47 27.81
CA THR A 292 1.54 -7.68 28.14
C THR A 292 2.25 -8.97 27.68
N TYR A 293 3.24 -8.84 26.79
CA TYR A 293 4.11 -9.92 26.35
C TYR A 293 5.39 -10.07 27.21
N ASP A 294 5.57 -9.26 28.27
CA ASP A 294 6.58 -9.46 29.31
C ASP A 294 6.11 -10.53 30.33
N VAL A 295 6.05 -11.78 29.85
CA VAL A 295 5.77 -12.98 30.66
C VAL A 295 7.06 -13.70 31.03
#